data_AF-A0A7C4GCG8-F1
#
_entry.id   AF-A0A7C4GCG8-F1
#
_cell.length_a   1.000
_cell.length_b   1.000
_cell.length_c   1.000
_cell.angle_alpha   90.00
_cell.angle_beta   90.00
_cell.angle_gamma   90.00
#
_symmetry.space_group_name_H-M   'P 1'
#
loop_
_entity.id
_entity.type
_entity.pdbx_description
1 polymer ?
#
loop_
_entity_poly.entity_id
_entity_poly.type
_entity_poly.pdbx_seq_one_letter_code
_entity_poly.pdbx_strand_id
1 'polypeptide(L)'
;MTHVTRSTGFVMAMLLSVGGAAVRAQPVAPVRVCAEWEPALGTLISWPLGLPQSLVVELARDDRLYVLVRTAAHEDQARATLTAWGLDPARVEYIRCNVGSVWPRDWGPHQIFDGNGQWGIVDPVFRGYPWVNTPCVPITSPGGYTGDDTVPTSVATYFGAPVYPLNAYLTGGNFL
;
A
#
# COMPACT_ATOMS: atom_id res chain seq x y z
N MET A 1 45.47 60.85 -19.19
CA MET A 1 45.35 59.51 -18.59
C MET A 1 43.92 59.33 -18.13
N THR A 2 43.06 58.85 -19.03
CA THR A 2 41.63 58.63 -18.82
C THR A 2 41.43 57.18 -18.37
N HIS A 3 41.08 56.98 -17.10
CA HIS A 3 40.72 55.66 -16.58
C HIS A 3 39.27 55.35 -16.96
N VAL A 4 39.10 54.35 -17.83
CA VAL A 4 37.82 53.74 -18.19
C VAL A 4 37.54 52.63 -17.17
N THR A 5 36.52 52.82 -16.34
CA THR A 5 36.00 51.79 -15.42
C THR A 5 35.07 50.87 -16.23
N ARG A 6 35.50 49.62 -16.47
CA ARG A 6 34.65 48.58 -17.07
C ARG A 6 33.76 47.98 -15.99
N SER A 7 32.44 48.13 -16.12
CA SER A 7 31.46 47.39 -15.33
C SER A 7 31.40 45.95 -15.84
N THR A 8 31.79 45.00 -14.99
CA THR A 8 31.54 43.57 -15.21
C THR A 8 30.08 43.28 -14.87
N GLY A 9 29.23 43.22 -15.90
CA GLY A 9 27.86 42.72 -15.77
C GLY A 9 27.87 41.22 -15.44
N PHE A 10 27.47 40.89 -14.22
CA PHE A 10 27.25 39.52 -13.78
C PHE A 10 25.91 39.05 -14.36
N VAL A 11 25.93 38.28 -15.45
CA VAL A 11 24.72 37.67 -16.00
C VAL A 11 24.36 36.47 -15.11
N MET A 12 23.43 36.70 -14.19
CA MET A 12 22.78 35.66 -13.40
C MET A 12 21.92 34.81 -14.35
N ALA A 13 22.44 33.66 -14.79
CA ALA A 13 21.66 32.68 -15.54
C ALA A 13 20.61 32.07 -14.61
N MET A 14 19.37 32.53 -14.73
CA MET A 14 18.22 31.96 -14.04
C MET A 14 17.91 30.61 -14.73
N LEU A 15 18.39 29.51 -14.16
CA LEU A 15 17.92 28.18 -14.55
C LEU A 15 16.45 28.07 -14.17
N LEU A 16 15.56 28.20 -15.14
CA LEU A 16 14.20 27.70 -15.03
C LEU A 16 14.29 26.17 -14.95
N SER A 17 14.25 25.63 -13.73
CA SER A 17 13.88 24.24 -13.52
C SER A 17 12.42 24.09 -13.94
N VAL A 18 12.21 23.67 -15.18
CA VAL A 18 10.93 23.06 -15.56
C VAL A 18 10.85 21.79 -14.73
N GLY A 19 10.11 21.85 -13.62
CA GLY A 19 9.75 20.68 -12.84
C GLY A 19 8.89 19.77 -13.72
N GLY A 20 9.55 18.92 -14.50
CA GLY A 20 8.88 17.80 -15.14
C GLY A 20 8.26 16.97 -14.03
N ALA A 21 6.93 16.87 -14.02
CA ALA A 21 6.27 15.86 -13.21
C ALA A 21 6.99 14.54 -13.52
N ALA A 22 7.63 13.93 -12.52
CA ALA A 22 8.26 12.64 -12.68
C ALA A 22 7.20 11.72 -13.30
N VAL A 23 7.43 11.27 -14.54
CA VAL A 23 6.58 10.26 -15.17
C VAL A 23 6.59 9.08 -14.21
N ARG A 24 5.46 8.81 -13.56
CA ARG A 24 5.36 7.68 -12.64
C ARG A 24 5.60 6.42 -13.47
N ALA A 25 6.67 5.70 -13.15
CA ALA A 25 7.02 4.47 -13.84
C ALA A 25 5.79 3.55 -13.89
N GLN A 26 5.42 3.11 -15.09
CA GLN A 26 4.36 2.14 -15.31
C GLN A 26 4.99 0.74 -15.38
N PRO A 27 4.25 -0.31 -15.00
CA PRO A 27 4.73 -1.67 -15.17
C PRO A 27 4.95 -1.96 -16.66
N VAL A 28 5.99 -2.74 -16.98
CA VAL A 28 6.30 -3.14 -18.36
C VAL A 28 5.16 -4.02 -18.89
N ALA A 29 4.69 -3.76 -20.11
CA ALA A 29 3.67 -4.60 -20.74
C ALA A 29 4.28 -5.90 -21.32
N PRO A 30 3.53 -7.01 -21.38
CA PRO A 30 2.17 -7.19 -20.88
C PRO A 30 2.11 -7.26 -19.35
N VAL A 31 1.06 -6.68 -18.77
CA VAL A 31 0.81 -6.72 -17.32
C VAL A 31 -0.26 -7.75 -17.03
N ARG A 32 -0.05 -8.56 -16.00
CA ARG A 32 -1.00 -9.58 -15.56
C ARG A 32 -1.27 -9.45 -14.07
N VAL A 33 -2.53 -9.49 -13.69
CA VAL A 33 -2.95 -9.55 -12.29
C VAL A 33 -2.73 -10.98 -11.77
N CYS A 34 -2.23 -11.09 -10.54
CA CYS A 34 -2.12 -12.38 -9.85
C CYS A 34 -3.51 -12.83 -9.41
N ALA A 35 -3.93 -14.03 -9.81
CA ALA A 35 -5.17 -14.63 -9.37
C ALA A 35 -5.02 -15.20 -7.94
N GLU A 36 -6.12 -15.24 -7.20
CA GLU A 36 -6.12 -15.69 -5.79
C GLU A 36 -5.75 -17.17 -5.61
N TRP A 37 -5.94 -18.00 -6.64
CA TRP A 37 -5.57 -19.42 -6.61
C TRP A 37 -4.12 -19.72 -7.01
N GLU A 38 -3.34 -18.70 -7.35
CA GLU A 38 -1.89 -18.86 -7.58
C GLU A 38 -1.15 -19.04 -6.24
N PRO A 39 0.04 -19.67 -6.25
CA PRO A 39 0.84 -19.82 -5.03
C PRO A 39 1.08 -18.48 -4.32
N ALA A 40 0.77 -18.43 -3.03
CA ALA A 40 0.94 -17.24 -2.19
C ALA A 40 2.08 -17.44 -1.17
N LEU A 41 2.74 -16.34 -0.79
CA LEU A 41 3.75 -16.36 0.28
C LEU A 41 3.12 -16.47 1.69
N GLY A 42 1.83 -16.15 1.81
CA GLY A 42 1.12 -16.08 3.07
C GLY A 42 -0.12 -15.20 2.98
N THR A 43 -0.74 -14.98 4.14
CA THR A 43 -1.96 -14.18 4.25
C THR A 43 -1.69 -12.87 4.99
N LEU A 44 -2.21 -11.76 4.45
CA LEU A 44 -2.15 -10.44 5.08
C LEU A 44 -3.40 -10.18 5.92
N ILE A 45 -3.22 -9.88 7.20
CA ILE A 45 -4.27 -9.46 8.12
C ILE A 45 -3.90 -8.14 8.80
N SER A 46 -4.87 -7.46 9.40
CA SER A 46 -4.66 -6.24 10.17
C SER A 46 -4.89 -6.45 11.66
N TRP A 47 -4.16 -5.69 12.48
CA TRP A 47 -4.39 -5.59 13.92
C TRP A 47 -4.81 -4.17 14.35
N PRO A 48 -5.86 -4.01 15.18
CA PRO A 48 -6.69 -5.04 15.81
C PRO A 48 -7.48 -5.92 14.84
N LEU A 49 -7.83 -7.14 15.27
CA LEU A 49 -8.49 -8.12 14.41
C LEU A 49 -9.95 -7.76 14.11
N GLY A 50 -10.34 -7.94 12.85
CA GLY A 50 -11.74 -8.07 12.42
C GLY A 50 -12.14 -9.52 12.11
N LEU A 51 -11.28 -10.49 12.45
CA LEU A 51 -11.43 -11.91 12.10
C LEU A 51 -11.59 -12.77 13.37
N PRO A 52 -12.34 -13.89 13.32
CA PRO A 52 -12.41 -14.82 14.43
C PRO A 52 -11.08 -15.55 14.65
N GLN A 53 -10.77 -15.89 15.90
CA GLN A 53 -9.55 -16.61 16.29
C GLN A 53 -9.31 -17.87 15.46
N SER A 54 -10.35 -18.70 15.27
CA SER A 54 -10.23 -19.96 14.53
C SER A 54 -9.73 -19.76 13.09
N LEU A 55 -10.20 -18.70 12.41
CA LEU A 55 -9.75 -18.38 11.06
C LEU A 55 -8.28 -17.94 11.06
N VAL A 56 -7.86 -17.11 12.03
CA VAL A 56 -6.46 -16.66 12.12
C VAL A 56 -5.52 -17.84 12.39
N VAL A 57 -5.94 -18.77 13.26
CA VAL A 57 -5.19 -20.01 13.54
C VAL A 57 -5.06 -20.86 12.27
N GLU A 58 -6.14 -21.07 11.53
CA GLU A 58 -6.08 -21.86 10.28
C GLU A 58 -5.23 -21.18 9.20
N LEU A 59 -5.32 -19.85 9.04
CA LEU A 59 -4.51 -19.12 8.05
C LEU A 59 -2.99 -19.21 8.34
N ALA A 60 -2.60 -19.35 9.61
CA ALA A 60 -1.21 -19.49 10.01
C ALA A 60 -0.73 -20.96 10.08
N ARG A 61 -1.61 -21.91 9.83
CA ARG A 61 -1.36 -23.34 10.05
C ARG A 61 -0.34 -23.91 9.07
N ASP A 62 -0.37 -23.47 7.81
CA ASP A 62 0.46 -24.01 6.74
C ASP A 62 1.36 -22.94 6.10
N ASP A 63 0.90 -21.69 6.08
CA ASP A 63 1.61 -20.55 5.47
C ASP A 63 1.98 -19.45 6.48
N ARG A 64 2.73 -18.45 6.01
CA ARG A 64 3.06 -17.27 6.82
C ARG A 64 1.84 -16.37 7.02
N LEU A 65 1.76 -15.78 8.20
CA LEU A 65 0.79 -14.74 8.52
C LEU A 65 1.52 -13.39 8.63
N TYR A 66 1.18 -12.47 7.73
CA TYR A 66 1.65 -11.10 7.75
C TYR A 66 0.64 -10.21 8.49
N VAL A 67 1.06 -9.62 9.60
CA VAL A 67 0.18 -8.84 10.49
C VAL A 67 0.53 -7.36 10.39
N LEU A 68 -0.37 -6.58 9.79
CA LEU A 68 -0.26 -5.13 9.72
C LEU A 68 -0.55 -4.52 11.10
N VAL A 69 0.37 -3.71 11.61
CA VAL A 69 0.30 -3.13 12.96
C VAL A 69 0.61 -1.64 12.93
N ARG A 70 -0.24 -0.81 13.56
CA ARG A 70 -0.05 0.64 13.57
C ARG A 70 1.07 1.14 14.50
N THR A 71 1.13 0.64 15.73
CA THR A 71 2.06 1.12 16.77
C THR A 71 2.82 -0.01 17.46
N ALA A 72 4.00 0.28 18.06
CA ALA A 72 4.76 -0.69 18.85
C ALA A 72 3.87 -1.47 19.82
N ALA A 73 3.02 -0.75 20.56
CA ALA A 73 2.05 -1.35 21.46
C ALA A 73 1.06 -2.30 20.77
N HIS A 74 0.57 -2.00 19.56
CA HIS A 74 -0.28 -2.93 18.80
C HIS A 74 0.46 -4.20 18.38
N GLU A 75 1.76 -4.09 18.07
CA GLU A 75 2.57 -5.28 17.76
C GLU A 75 2.79 -6.15 18.99
N ASP A 76 3.10 -5.55 20.14
CA ASP A 76 3.23 -6.27 21.40
C ASP A 76 1.92 -6.99 21.78
N GLN A 77 0.78 -6.31 21.60
CA GLN A 77 -0.55 -6.89 21.81
C GLN A 77 -0.81 -8.05 20.85
N ALA A 78 -0.59 -7.86 19.55
CA ALA A 78 -0.76 -8.92 18.56
C ALA A 78 0.13 -10.12 18.88
N ARG A 79 1.41 -9.89 19.18
CA ARG A 79 2.38 -10.93 19.54
C ARG A 79 1.96 -11.71 20.76
N ALA A 80 1.53 -11.04 21.82
CA ALA A 80 1.04 -11.69 23.03
C ALA A 80 -0.21 -12.54 22.74
N THR A 81 -1.19 -12.01 22.01
CA THR A 81 -2.42 -12.73 21.68
C THR A 81 -2.17 -13.94 20.77
N LEU A 82 -1.43 -13.78 19.68
CA LEU A 82 -1.16 -14.86 18.73
C LEU A 82 -0.32 -15.97 19.36
N THR A 83 0.65 -15.62 20.23
CA THR A 83 1.41 -16.61 21.01
C THR A 83 0.51 -17.37 21.98
N ALA A 84 -0.42 -16.69 22.67
CA ALA A 84 -1.38 -17.33 23.57
C ALA A 84 -2.36 -18.27 22.84
N TRP A 85 -2.60 -18.04 21.55
CA TRP A 85 -3.37 -18.94 20.68
C TRP A 85 -2.55 -20.11 20.12
N GLY A 86 -1.26 -20.18 20.44
CA GLY A 86 -0.37 -21.26 20.02
C GLY A 86 0.14 -21.12 18.58
N LEU A 87 0.05 -19.94 17.97
CA LEU A 87 0.68 -19.71 16.67
C LEU A 87 2.20 -19.74 16.82
N ASP A 88 2.87 -20.42 15.89
CA ASP A 88 4.33 -20.45 15.80
C ASP A 88 4.87 -19.04 15.47
N PRO A 89 5.65 -18.40 16.37
CA PRO A 89 6.20 -17.08 16.10
C PRO A 89 7.10 -17.02 14.87
N ALA A 90 7.69 -18.15 14.43
CA ALA A 90 8.49 -18.23 13.22
C ALA A 90 7.65 -18.09 11.93
N ARG A 91 6.32 -18.21 12.03
CA ARG A 91 5.37 -18.08 10.92
C ARG A 91 4.61 -16.75 10.92
N VAL A 92 4.86 -15.89 11.90
CA VAL A 92 4.17 -14.60 12.02
C VAL A 92 5.16 -13.47 11.81
N GLU A 93 4.91 -12.65 10.80
CA GLU A 93 5.71 -11.45 10.52
C GLU A 93 4.85 -10.19 10.71
N TYR A 94 5.45 -9.12 11.20
CA TYR A 94 4.75 -7.87 11.52
C TYR A 94 5.19 -6.75 10.59
N ILE A 95 4.22 -6.04 10.01
CA ILE A 95 4.47 -4.92 9.10
C ILE A 95 3.94 -3.64 9.74
N ARG A 96 4.85 -2.75 10.12
CA ARG A 96 4.54 -1.44 10.69
C ARG A 96 4.02 -0.49 9.59
N CYS A 97 2.77 -0.07 9.67
CA CYS A 97 2.18 0.84 8.69
C CYS A 97 1.04 1.67 9.29
N ASN A 98 0.50 2.63 8.54
CA ASN A 98 -0.60 3.49 8.99
C ASN A 98 -1.99 2.83 8.85
N VAL A 99 -2.09 1.50 9.01
CA VAL A 99 -3.36 0.75 8.90
C VAL A 99 -4.39 1.27 9.89
N GLY A 100 -5.57 1.64 9.41
CA GLY A 100 -6.65 2.29 10.14
C GLY A 100 -7.94 1.51 10.27
N SER A 101 -8.11 0.44 9.50
CA SER A 101 -9.27 -0.42 9.61
C SER A 101 -8.93 -1.91 9.46
N VAL A 102 -9.96 -2.75 9.47
CA VAL A 102 -9.82 -4.21 9.56
C VAL A 102 -10.05 -4.96 8.25
N TRP A 103 -10.09 -4.24 7.12
CA TRP A 103 -10.47 -4.78 5.81
C TRP A 103 -9.32 -4.75 4.79
N PRO A 104 -8.19 -5.45 5.04
CA PRO A 104 -7.06 -5.48 4.11
C PRO A 104 -7.44 -6.04 2.73
N ARG A 105 -8.57 -6.73 2.61
CA ARG A 105 -9.13 -7.14 1.31
C ARG A 105 -9.50 -5.95 0.42
N ASP A 106 -9.97 -4.85 0.99
CA ASP A 106 -10.52 -3.75 0.19
C ASP A 106 -9.48 -2.69 -0.16
N TRP A 107 -8.56 -2.40 0.75
CA TRP A 107 -7.54 -1.36 0.58
C TRP A 107 -6.12 -1.92 0.50
N GLY A 108 -5.95 -3.23 0.63
CA GLY A 108 -4.65 -3.87 0.60
C GLY A 108 -4.03 -3.96 -0.79
N PRO A 109 -2.87 -4.62 -0.89
CA PRO A 109 -2.07 -4.63 -2.11
C PRO A 109 -2.75 -5.44 -3.23
N HIS A 110 -2.88 -4.85 -4.41
CA HIS A 110 -3.25 -5.56 -5.64
C HIS A 110 -1.98 -6.02 -6.35
N GLN A 111 -1.87 -7.31 -6.63
CA GLN A 111 -0.61 -7.90 -7.08
C GLN A 111 -0.60 -8.11 -8.59
N ILE A 112 0.54 -7.82 -9.21
CA ILE A 112 0.76 -8.02 -10.64
C ILE A 112 2.11 -8.67 -10.93
N PHE A 113 2.22 -9.27 -12.11
CA PHE A 113 3.48 -9.51 -12.80
C PHE A 113 3.55 -8.63 -14.05
N ASP A 114 4.70 -8.00 -14.28
CA ASP A 114 4.94 -7.23 -15.49
C ASP A 114 5.50 -8.09 -16.65
N GLY A 115 5.78 -7.47 -17.79
CA GLY A 115 6.27 -8.14 -18.99
C GLY A 115 7.67 -8.76 -18.86
N ASN A 116 8.41 -8.41 -17.81
CA ASN A 116 9.68 -9.04 -17.45
C ASN A 116 9.50 -10.16 -16.43
N GLY A 117 8.27 -10.46 -15.99
CA GLY A 117 7.97 -11.40 -14.92
C GLY A 117 8.30 -10.87 -13.54
N GLN A 118 8.47 -9.55 -13.37
CA GLN A 118 8.71 -8.95 -12.07
C GLN A 118 7.40 -8.79 -11.30
N TRP A 119 7.35 -9.32 -10.09
CA TRP A 119 6.24 -9.11 -9.16
C TRP A 119 6.21 -7.66 -8.67
N GLY A 120 5.02 -7.09 -8.55
CA GLY A 120 4.81 -5.74 -8.06
C GLY A 120 3.42 -5.52 -7.47
N ILE A 121 3.24 -4.37 -6.83
CA ILE A 121 1.98 -3.96 -6.22
C ILE A 121 1.39 -2.77 -6.98
N VAL A 122 0.11 -2.84 -7.27
CA VAL A 122 -0.70 -1.72 -7.76
C VAL A 122 -1.35 -1.04 -6.56
N ASP A 123 -1.28 0.29 -6.53
CA ASP A 123 -1.77 1.16 -5.45
C ASP A 123 -2.93 2.02 -5.96
N PRO A 124 -4.19 1.54 -5.87
CA PRO A 124 -5.37 2.32 -6.25
C PRO A 124 -5.70 3.38 -5.20
N VAL A 125 -6.61 4.28 -5.54
CA VAL A 125 -7.13 5.26 -4.59
C VAL A 125 -8.18 4.60 -3.70
N PHE A 126 -7.92 4.51 -2.40
CA PHE A 126 -8.90 4.15 -1.38
C PHE A 126 -9.26 5.36 -0.51
N ARG A 127 -10.55 5.68 -0.48
CA ARG A 127 -11.12 6.74 0.36
C ARG A 127 -12.37 6.21 1.06
N GLY A 128 -12.38 4.97 1.51
CA GLY A 128 -13.57 4.35 2.09
C GLY A 128 -14.66 4.02 1.07
N TYR A 129 -15.78 3.48 1.57
CA TYR A 129 -16.83 2.93 0.71
C TYR A 129 -17.80 3.99 0.23
N PRO A 130 -18.07 4.08 -1.09
CA PRO A 130 -19.07 5.00 -1.61
C PRO A 130 -20.49 4.54 -1.19
N TRP A 131 -21.16 5.32 -0.33
CA TRP A 131 -22.56 5.07 0.01
C TRP A 131 -23.47 5.91 -0.88
N VAL A 132 -24.34 5.24 -1.66
CA VAL A 132 -25.39 5.91 -2.42
C VAL A 132 -26.67 5.88 -1.59
N ASN A 133 -26.89 6.92 -0.78
CA ASN A 133 -28.14 7.05 -0.02
C ASN A 133 -29.31 7.56 -0.89
N THR A 134 -28.99 8.19 -2.03
CA THR A 134 -29.95 8.81 -2.94
C THR A 134 -29.47 8.61 -4.39
N PRO A 135 -30.29 8.07 -5.30
CA PRO A 135 -29.96 7.99 -6.72
C PRO A 135 -29.58 9.37 -7.28
N CYS A 136 -28.62 9.43 -8.19
CA CYS A 136 -28.20 10.63 -8.93
C CYS A 136 -27.48 11.73 -8.10
N VAL A 137 -27.11 11.47 -6.84
CA VAL A 137 -26.22 12.37 -6.07
C VAL A 137 -24.76 11.92 -6.28
N PRO A 138 -23.81 12.85 -6.54
CA PRO A 138 -22.39 12.51 -6.62
C PRO A 138 -21.95 11.79 -5.35
N ILE A 139 -21.31 10.64 -5.54
CA ILE A 139 -20.73 9.85 -4.46
C ILE A 139 -19.75 10.72 -3.68
N THR A 140 -20.06 10.99 -2.42
CA THR A 140 -19.07 11.49 -1.47
C THR A 140 -18.52 10.30 -0.71
N SER A 141 -17.19 10.15 -0.69
CA SER A 141 -16.54 9.29 0.29
C SER A 141 -17.06 9.69 1.69
N PRO A 142 -17.54 8.76 2.51
CA PRO A 142 -18.03 9.06 3.86
C PRO A 142 -16.90 9.51 4.81
N GLY A 143 -15.63 9.51 4.37
CA GLY A 143 -14.49 9.58 5.27
C GLY A 143 -14.36 8.30 6.11
N GLY A 144 -13.56 8.36 7.19
CA GLY A 144 -13.11 7.15 7.89
C GLY A 144 -11.97 6.46 7.13
N TYR A 145 -11.40 5.39 7.71
CA TYR A 145 -10.32 4.62 7.06
C TYR A 145 -9.00 5.38 6.86
N THR A 146 -8.73 6.38 7.71
CA THR A 146 -7.51 7.19 7.63
C THR A 146 -6.25 6.32 7.71
N GLY A 147 -5.46 6.38 6.65
CA GLY A 147 -4.17 5.70 6.54
C GLY A 147 -4.19 4.40 5.73
N ASP A 148 -5.37 3.80 5.51
CA ASP A 148 -5.51 2.54 4.77
C ASP A 148 -5.02 2.66 3.31
N ASP A 149 -5.26 3.81 2.66
CA ASP A 149 -4.77 4.14 1.31
C ASP A 149 -3.24 4.08 1.15
N THR A 150 -2.49 4.15 2.25
CA THR A 150 -1.02 4.12 2.19
C THR A 150 -0.44 2.73 2.48
N VAL A 151 -1.30 1.76 2.78
CA VAL A 151 -0.85 0.41 3.13
C VAL A 151 -0.23 -0.33 1.94
N PRO A 152 -0.75 -0.29 0.70
CA PRO A 152 -0.10 -0.95 -0.44
C PRO A 152 1.36 -0.51 -0.61
N THR A 153 1.63 0.80 -0.52
CA THR A 153 2.99 1.35 -0.55
C THR A 153 3.86 0.83 0.62
N SER A 154 3.30 0.72 1.83
CA SER A 154 4.02 0.19 3.00
C SER A 154 4.38 -1.29 2.83
N VAL A 155 3.46 -2.08 2.29
CA VAL A 155 3.67 -3.51 2.01
C VAL A 155 4.71 -3.70 0.90
N ALA A 156 4.64 -2.91 -0.17
CA ALA A 156 5.66 -2.92 -1.23
C ALA A 156 7.05 -2.61 -0.68
N THR A 157 7.16 -1.61 0.20
CA THR A 157 8.42 -1.27 0.86
C THR A 157 8.96 -2.43 1.68
N TYR A 158 8.10 -3.11 2.47
CA TYR A 158 8.50 -4.24 3.29
C TYR A 158 9.05 -5.42 2.44
N PHE A 159 8.44 -5.72 1.30
CA PHE A 159 8.91 -6.77 0.39
C PHE A 159 9.99 -6.32 -0.60
N GLY A 160 10.36 -5.03 -0.62
CA GLY A 160 11.29 -4.48 -1.62
C GLY A 160 10.75 -4.54 -3.05
N ALA A 161 9.43 -4.47 -3.23
CA ALA A 161 8.76 -4.55 -4.52
C ALA A 161 8.46 -3.17 -5.12
N PRO A 162 8.38 -3.05 -6.45
CA PRO A 162 7.88 -1.84 -7.08
C PRO A 162 6.40 -1.62 -6.73
N VAL A 163 6.04 -0.35 -6.56
CA VAL A 163 4.65 0.08 -6.42
C VAL A 163 4.23 0.94 -7.62
N TYR A 164 3.06 0.65 -8.17
CA TYR A 164 2.53 1.29 -9.36
C TYR A 164 1.20 1.98 -9.01
N PRO A 165 1.19 3.32 -8.90
CA PRO A 165 -0.02 4.06 -8.58
C PRO A 165 -1.06 3.95 -9.68
N LEU A 166 -2.29 3.63 -9.30
CA LEU A 166 -3.45 3.59 -10.18
C LEU A 166 -4.39 4.74 -9.79
N ASN A 167 -4.53 5.73 -10.67
CA ASN A 167 -5.42 6.88 -10.46
C ASN A 167 -6.91 6.51 -10.68
N ALA A 168 -7.37 5.45 -10.03
CA ALA A 168 -8.74 4.99 -10.03
C ALA A 168 -9.14 4.57 -8.62
N TYR A 169 -10.41 4.79 -8.29
CA TYR A 169 -10.98 4.25 -7.07
C TYR A 169 -11.21 2.76 -7.23
N LEU A 170 -10.69 1.97 -6.29
CA LEU A 170 -10.87 0.52 -6.28
C LEU A 170 -11.08 0.06 -4.84
N THR A 171 -11.88 -1.00 -4.71
CA THR A 171 -11.99 -1.79 -3.49
C THR A 171 -11.76 -3.23 -3.86
N GLY A 172 -10.78 -3.89 -3.24
CA GLY A 172 -10.41 -5.25 -3.63
C GLY A 172 -11.50 -6.31 -3.48
N GLY A 173 -12.45 -6.16 -2.56
CA GLY A 173 -13.64 -7.05 -2.53
C GLY A 173 -14.51 -6.97 -3.79
N ASN A 174 -14.34 -5.96 -4.64
CA ASN A 174 -15.02 -5.77 -5.94
C ASN A 174 -14.08 -6.02 -7.14
N PHE A 175 -12.98 -6.74 -6.92
CA PHE A 175 -11.95 -7.02 -7.92
C PHE A 175 -11.41 -8.44 -7.72
N LEU A 176 -11.50 -9.27 -8.76
CA LEU A 176 -11.03 -10.66 -8.78
C LEU A 176 -10.29 -10.95 -10.08
#